data_AF-A0A974UBQ1-F1
#
_entry.id   AF-A0A974UBQ1-F1
#
_cell.length_a   1.000
_cell.length_b   1.000
_cell.length_c   1.000
_cell.angle_alpha   90.00
_cell.angle_beta   90.00
_cell.angle_gamma   90.00
#
_symmetry.space_group_name_H-M   'P 1'
#
loop_
_entity.id
_entity.type
_entity.pdbx_description
1 polymer ?
#
loop_
_entity_poly.entity_id
_entity_poly.type
_entity_poly.pdbx_seq_one_letter_code
_entity_poly.pdbx_strand_id
1 'polypeptide(L)'
;MDEKSEAFQPESQPEPVTSDSAEVKKQDQDKRSEKQPPSKFVRFLRKGLIGLSIVAAIFFAGFLTNHFVRYSPLSKELEQTKVELEQANLELDDLEQENARLTTANQDAENEIVALEEELIAARANMKFYQVLVDVNTARIELFLENIEGAQAALADTQDNLEDLQPFIEEVDADLALSLPRRLELIISGLARDPETGLIDLELFTKDLLELEPLLVVE
;
A
#
# COMPACT_ATOMS: atom_id res chain seq x y z
N MET A 1 41.82 -44.57 -12.78
CA MET A 1 41.77 -43.68 -11.61
C MET A 1 40.50 -44.05 -10.85
N ASP A 2 40.49 -45.14 -10.07
CA ASP A 2 41.39 -45.48 -8.94
C ASP A 2 41.24 -44.41 -7.84
N GLU A 3 41.01 -44.69 -6.55
CA GLU A 3 40.96 -45.95 -5.77
C GLU A 3 40.16 -45.67 -4.44
N LYS A 4 39.82 -46.55 -3.48
CA LYS A 4 40.15 -47.97 -3.14
C LYS A 4 39.09 -48.56 -2.15
N SER A 5 39.13 -49.88 -1.92
CA SER A 5 38.98 -50.68 -0.65
C SER A 5 38.22 -50.16 0.60
N GLU A 6 37.62 -50.98 1.48
CA GLU A 6 37.44 -52.44 1.62
C GLU A 6 36.33 -52.68 2.68
N ALA A 7 35.31 -53.52 2.43
CA ALA A 7 35.20 -54.94 2.80
C ALA A 7 34.86 -55.25 4.29
N PHE A 8 33.70 -55.89 4.52
CA PHE A 8 33.67 -57.31 4.95
C PHE A 8 32.26 -57.93 4.81
N GLN A 9 32.21 -59.09 4.17
CA GLN A 9 31.19 -60.16 4.21
C GLN A 9 31.91 -61.42 4.78
N PRO A 10 31.29 -62.58 5.10
CA PRO A 10 30.06 -63.12 4.48
C PRO A 10 29.12 -63.98 5.38
N GLU A 11 28.07 -64.52 4.72
CA GLU A 11 27.43 -65.84 4.96
C GLU A 11 26.64 -66.09 6.29
N SER A 12 25.58 -66.91 6.32
CA SER A 12 25.17 -67.97 5.38
C SER A 12 23.64 -68.14 5.23
N GLN A 13 23.17 -68.28 3.98
CA GLN A 13 21.95 -69.02 3.58
C GLN A 13 22.20 -70.56 3.69
N PRO A 14 21.22 -71.51 3.55
CA PRO A 14 19.97 -71.39 2.77
C PRO A 14 18.67 -72.06 3.30
N GLU A 15 17.59 -71.65 2.62
CA GLU A 15 16.41 -72.38 2.09
C GLU A 15 16.56 -73.90 1.70
N PRO A 16 15.51 -74.64 1.20
CA PRO A 16 14.03 -74.58 1.43
C PRO A 16 13.26 -75.95 1.39
N VAL A 17 11.91 -75.88 1.40
CA VAL A 17 10.83 -76.80 0.88
C VAL A 17 10.53 -78.23 1.41
N THR A 18 9.22 -78.55 1.28
CA THR A 18 8.56 -79.88 1.05
C THR A 18 8.56 -80.94 2.17
N SER A 19 7.68 -81.95 2.18
CA SER A 19 6.27 -82.09 1.76
C SER A 19 5.76 -83.49 2.16
N ASP A 20 4.46 -83.60 2.47
CA ASP A 20 3.63 -84.82 2.32
C ASP A 20 3.83 -86.04 3.27
N SER A 21 2.85 -86.96 3.17
CA SER A 21 2.77 -88.33 3.71
C SER A 21 2.33 -88.55 5.17
N ALA A 22 1.01 -88.54 5.33
CA ALA A 22 0.20 -89.73 5.68
C ALA A 22 0.49 -90.55 6.97
N GLU A 23 -0.50 -90.49 7.87
CA GLU A 23 -1.30 -91.64 8.33
C GLU A 23 -0.60 -92.93 8.84
N VAL A 24 -0.88 -93.34 10.10
CA VAL A 24 -1.48 -94.66 10.41
C VAL A 24 -1.97 -94.78 11.88
N LYS A 25 -3.27 -95.09 12.00
CA LYS A 25 -4.04 -95.85 13.02
C LYS A 25 -3.61 -95.91 14.51
N LYS A 26 -4.64 -95.67 15.37
CA LYS A 26 -5.17 -96.50 16.49
C LYS A 26 -4.14 -97.16 17.46
N GLN A 27 -4.35 -97.19 18.77
CA GLN A 27 -5.58 -97.67 19.42
C GLN A 27 -5.62 -97.33 20.93
N ASP A 28 -6.84 -97.30 21.48
CA ASP A 28 -7.26 -97.32 22.89
C ASP A 28 -6.18 -97.47 23.99
N GLN A 29 -6.18 -96.53 24.95
CA GLN A 29 -6.47 -96.98 26.32
C GLN A 29 -7.21 -95.93 27.16
N ASP A 30 -8.42 -96.31 27.55
CA ASP A 30 -9.26 -95.62 28.53
C ASP A 30 -8.56 -95.56 29.90
N LYS A 31 -7.95 -94.42 30.20
CA LYS A 31 -7.83 -93.95 31.57
C LYS A 31 -8.74 -92.74 31.75
N ARG A 32 -9.96 -93.02 32.23
CA ARG A 32 -10.83 -92.06 32.90
C ARG A 32 -10.03 -91.24 33.92
N SER A 33 -9.49 -90.11 33.48
CA SER A 33 -9.24 -88.97 34.35
C SER A 33 -10.61 -88.49 34.79
N GLU A 34 -11.09 -89.07 35.89
CA GLU A 34 -12.28 -88.63 36.61
C GLU A 34 -12.16 -87.12 36.82
N LYS A 35 -12.93 -86.36 36.02
CA LYS A 35 -12.95 -84.90 36.10
C LYS A 35 -13.58 -84.55 37.44
N GLN A 36 -12.74 -84.45 38.48
CA GLN A 36 -13.18 -84.08 39.81
C GLN A 36 -14.13 -82.87 39.67
N PRO A 37 -15.34 -82.94 40.26
CA PRO A 37 -16.32 -81.89 40.08
C PRO A 37 -15.66 -80.58 40.53
N PRO A 38 -15.61 -79.55 39.66
CA PRO A 38 -14.79 -78.37 39.92
C PRO A 38 -15.17 -77.82 41.29
N SER A 39 -14.18 -77.79 42.20
CA SER A 39 -14.37 -77.42 43.59
C SER A 39 -15.24 -76.17 43.65
N LYS A 40 -16.20 -76.13 44.58
CA LYS A 40 -17.22 -75.06 44.64
C LYS A 40 -16.56 -73.68 44.65
N PHE A 41 -15.38 -73.56 45.26
CA PHE A 41 -14.49 -72.40 45.20
C PHE A 41 -14.03 -72.01 43.79
N VAL A 42 -13.57 -72.94 42.95
CA VAL A 42 -13.13 -72.65 41.56
C VAL A 42 -14.31 -72.21 40.69
N ARG A 43 -15.50 -72.80 40.89
CA ARG A 43 -16.73 -72.34 40.23
C ARG A 43 -17.16 -70.93 40.71
N PHE A 44 -17.02 -70.63 42.00
CA PHE A 44 -17.26 -69.29 42.55
C PHE A 44 -16.25 -68.28 42.03
N LEU A 45 -14.95 -68.59 42.05
CA LEU A 45 -13.87 -67.73 41.57
C LEU A 45 -14.01 -67.44 40.07
N ARG A 46 -14.39 -68.44 39.26
CA ARG A 46 -14.67 -68.26 37.82
C ARG A 46 -15.88 -67.36 37.58
N LYS A 47 -16.97 -67.50 38.35
CA LYS A 47 -18.12 -66.57 38.31
C LYS A 47 -17.75 -65.16 38.77
N GLY A 48 -16.93 -65.05 39.82
CA GLY A 48 -16.42 -63.78 40.33
C GLY A 48 -15.54 -63.06 39.31
N LEU A 49 -14.62 -63.77 38.66
CA LEU A 49 -13.78 -63.24 37.57
C LEU A 49 -14.61 -62.79 36.37
N ILE A 50 -15.64 -63.53 35.97
CA ILE A 50 -16.54 -63.13 34.88
C ILE A 50 -17.34 -61.88 35.28
N GLY A 51 -17.85 -61.80 36.50
CA GLY A 51 -18.51 -60.59 37.01
C GLY A 51 -17.56 -59.39 37.06
N LEU A 52 -16.34 -59.59 37.56
CA LEU A 52 -15.30 -58.56 37.63
C LEU A 52 -14.88 -58.08 36.24
N SER A 53 -14.74 -58.98 35.26
CA SER A 53 -14.40 -58.59 33.88
C SER A 53 -15.51 -57.79 33.21
N ILE A 54 -16.78 -58.09 33.49
CA ILE A 54 -17.91 -57.30 33.00
C ILE A 54 -17.90 -55.90 33.61
N VAL A 55 -17.69 -55.79 34.93
CA VAL A 55 -17.55 -54.49 35.62
C VAL A 55 -16.36 -53.70 35.10
N ALA A 56 -15.20 -54.35 34.92
CA ALA A 56 -14.01 -53.73 34.36
C ALA A 56 -14.23 -53.24 32.91
N ALA A 57 -14.90 -54.02 32.06
CA ALA A 57 -15.22 -53.63 30.69
C ALA A 57 -16.16 -52.40 30.64
N ILE A 58 -17.19 -52.36 31.50
CA ILE A 58 -18.09 -51.20 31.62
C ILE A 58 -17.32 -49.97 32.10
N PHE A 59 -16.45 -50.13 33.10
CA PHE A 59 -15.63 -49.03 33.63
C PHE A 59 -14.65 -48.49 32.57
N PHE A 60 -14.01 -49.38 31.81
CA PHE A 60 -13.09 -49.00 30.73
C PHE A 60 -13.82 -48.31 29.57
N ALA A 61 -15.01 -48.79 29.19
CA ALA A 61 -15.87 -48.14 28.20
C ALA A 61 -16.32 -46.74 28.65
N GLY A 62 -16.71 -46.58 29.92
CA GLY A 62 -17.05 -45.28 30.51
C GLY A 62 -15.86 -44.32 30.55
N PHE A 63 -14.67 -44.82 30.91
CA PHE A 63 -13.43 -44.05 30.92
C PHE A 63 -13.05 -43.56 29.52
N LEU A 64 -13.05 -44.45 28.51
CA LEU A 64 -12.79 -44.09 27.11
C LEU A 64 -13.82 -43.08 26.58
N THR A 65 -15.11 -43.28 26.88
CA THR A 65 -16.18 -42.36 26.46
C THR A 65 -15.96 -40.98 27.06
N ASN A 66 -15.71 -40.88 28.37
CA ASN A 66 -15.45 -39.61 29.06
C ASN A 66 -14.20 -38.90 28.52
N HIS A 67 -13.14 -39.66 28.21
CA HIS A 67 -11.92 -39.13 27.61
C HIS A 67 -12.20 -38.55 26.21
N PHE A 68 -12.83 -39.31 25.31
CA PHE A 68 -13.17 -38.85 23.95
C PHE A 68 -14.14 -37.65 23.95
N VAL A 69 -15.18 -37.68 24.80
CA VAL A 69 -16.15 -36.58 24.93
C VAL A 69 -15.48 -35.29 25.41
N ARG A 70 -14.41 -35.37 26.21
CA ARG A 70 -13.71 -34.20 26.74
C ARG A 70 -12.59 -33.66 25.83
N TYR A 71 -11.91 -34.52 25.07
CA TYR A 71 -10.86 -34.10 24.15
C TYR A 71 -11.38 -33.63 22.78
N SER A 72 -12.48 -34.20 22.29
CA SER A 72 -13.10 -33.79 21.02
C SER A 72 -13.45 -32.29 20.91
N PRO A 73 -14.04 -31.61 21.92
CA PRO A 73 -14.30 -30.17 21.83
C PRO A 73 -13.00 -29.34 21.83
N LEU A 74 -11.99 -29.69 22.64
CA LEU A 74 -10.71 -28.96 22.66
C LEU A 74 -10.02 -28.95 21.30
N SER A 75 -10.03 -30.08 20.57
CA SER A 75 -9.44 -30.14 19.23
C SER A 75 -10.20 -29.28 18.22
N LYS A 76 -11.52 -29.13 18.36
CA LYS A 76 -12.34 -28.25 17.50
C LYS A 76 -12.12 -26.79 17.81
N GLU A 77 -12.05 -26.44 19.09
CA GLU A 77 -11.77 -25.09 19.57
C GLU A 77 -10.39 -24.62 19.11
N LEU A 78 -9.35 -25.46 19.26
CA LEU A 78 -8.00 -25.17 18.78
C LEU A 78 -7.97 -24.97 17.25
N GLU A 79 -8.68 -25.81 16.49
CA GLU A 79 -8.76 -25.67 15.04
C GLU A 79 -9.52 -24.40 14.62
N GLN A 80 -10.60 -24.05 15.32
CA GLN A 80 -11.33 -22.80 15.09
C GLN A 80 -10.45 -21.58 15.39
N THR A 81 -9.74 -21.55 16.52
CA THR A 81 -8.83 -20.45 16.87
C THR A 81 -7.67 -20.31 15.88
N LYS A 82 -7.18 -21.40 15.27
CA LYS A 82 -6.21 -21.31 14.16
C LYS A 82 -6.80 -20.63 12.93
N VAL A 83 -8.02 -21.02 12.53
CA VAL A 83 -8.71 -20.41 11.38
C VAL A 83 -8.99 -18.93 11.63
N GLU A 84 -9.43 -18.58 12.84
CA GLU A 84 -9.62 -17.17 13.25
C GLU A 84 -8.30 -16.38 13.23
N LEU A 85 -7.18 -16.99 13.66
CA LEU A 85 -5.86 -16.36 13.62
C LEU A 85 -5.31 -16.24 12.19
N GLU A 86 -5.54 -17.24 11.33
CA GLU A 86 -5.17 -17.19 9.91
C GLU A 86 -5.97 -16.11 9.18
N GLN A 87 -7.28 -16.03 9.42
CA GLN A 87 -8.13 -14.95 8.90
C GLN A 87 -7.69 -13.58 9.39
N ALA A 88 -7.42 -13.41 10.69
CA ALA A 88 -6.95 -12.14 11.24
C ALA A 88 -5.59 -11.70 10.67
N ASN A 89 -4.70 -12.65 10.34
CA ASN A 89 -3.44 -12.34 9.66
C ASN A 89 -3.65 -11.92 8.20
N LEU A 90 -4.61 -12.51 7.49
CA LEU A 90 -4.99 -12.07 6.14
C LEU A 90 -5.61 -10.67 6.16
N GLU A 91 -6.51 -10.39 7.11
CA GLU A 91 -7.10 -9.06 7.32
C GLU A 91 -6.04 -8.01 7.68
N LEU A 92 -4.99 -8.39 8.43
CA LEU A 92 -3.84 -7.51 8.70
C LEU A 92 -2.99 -7.24 7.44
N ASP A 93 -2.70 -8.25 6.63
CA ASP A 93 -1.94 -8.09 5.38
C ASP A 93 -2.69 -7.20 4.37
N ASP A 94 -4.00 -7.42 4.21
CA ASP A 94 -4.87 -6.56 3.37
C ASP A 94 -4.88 -5.10 3.89
N LEU A 95 -4.98 -4.88 5.21
CA LEU A 95 -4.95 -3.54 5.82
C LEU A 95 -3.57 -2.87 5.71
N GLU A 96 -2.46 -3.62 5.83
CA GLU A 96 -1.11 -3.10 5.63
C GLU A 96 -0.89 -2.70 4.16
N GLN A 97 -1.37 -3.51 3.20
CA GLN A 97 -1.34 -3.18 1.78
C GLN A 97 -2.21 -1.94 1.44
N GLU A 98 -3.41 -1.84 2.00
CA GLU A 98 -4.28 -0.67 1.77
C GLU A 98 -3.69 0.60 2.40
N ASN A 99 -3.11 0.52 3.60
CA ASN A 99 -2.43 1.64 4.25
C ASN A 99 -1.19 2.10 3.46
N ALA A 100 -0.38 1.17 2.96
CA ALA A 100 0.75 1.49 2.08
C ALA A 100 0.27 2.20 0.80
N ARG A 101 -0.78 1.69 0.15
CA ARG A 101 -1.39 2.30 -1.04
C ARG A 101 -1.93 3.71 -0.76
N LEU A 102 -2.64 3.91 0.35
CA LEU A 102 -3.16 5.22 0.74
C LEU A 102 -2.04 6.20 1.09
N THR A 103 -0.96 5.73 1.69
CA THR A 103 0.24 6.54 1.97
C THR A 103 0.88 7.04 0.68
N THR A 104 1.09 6.16 -0.31
CA THR A 104 1.59 6.56 -1.64
C THR A 104 0.62 7.51 -2.34
N ALA A 105 -0.68 7.22 -2.35
CA ALA A 105 -1.68 8.09 -3.00
C ALA A 105 -1.75 9.50 -2.37
N ASN A 106 -1.58 9.62 -1.06
CA ASN A 106 -1.48 10.93 -0.39
C ASN A 106 -0.19 11.66 -0.78
N GLN A 107 0.96 10.98 -0.85
CA GLN A 107 2.22 11.58 -1.28
C GLN A 107 2.17 12.05 -2.74
N ASP A 108 1.58 11.25 -3.63
CA ASP A 108 1.37 11.62 -5.02
C ASP A 108 0.46 12.86 -5.14
N ALA A 109 -0.63 12.91 -4.37
CA ALA A 109 -1.55 14.05 -4.33
C ALA A 109 -0.91 15.31 -3.71
N GLU A 110 -0.07 15.18 -2.67
CA GLU A 110 0.69 16.30 -2.09
C GLU A 110 1.67 16.89 -3.12
N ASN A 111 2.36 16.04 -3.90
CA ASN A 111 3.24 16.49 -4.98
C ASN A 111 2.46 17.16 -6.13
N GLU A 112 1.29 16.62 -6.50
CA GLU A 112 0.41 17.21 -7.52
C GLU A 112 -0.13 18.57 -7.08
N ILE A 113 -0.48 18.74 -5.81
CA ILE A 113 -0.89 20.04 -5.25
C ILE A 113 0.23 21.08 -5.38
N VAL A 114 1.47 20.74 -5.01
CA VAL A 114 2.61 21.67 -5.12
C VAL A 114 2.85 22.09 -6.58
N ALA A 115 2.83 21.14 -7.51
CA ALA A 115 2.99 21.44 -8.94
C ALA A 115 1.87 22.36 -9.47
N LEU A 116 0.61 22.07 -9.11
CA LEU A 116 -0.53 22.91 -9.49
C LEU A 116 -0.52 24.30 -8.83
N GLU A 117 0.04 24.44 -7.63
CA GLU A 117 0.25 25.74 -6.99
C GLU A 117 1.32 26.57 -7.74
N GLU A 118 2.42 25.95 -8.16
CA GLU A 118 3.45 26.59 -9.00
C GLU A 118 2.89 27.02 -10.38
N GLU A 119 2.17 26.13 -11.08
CA GLU A 119 1.49 26.45 -12.34
C GLU A 119 0.47 27.59 -12.18
N LEU A 120 -0.31 27.60 -11.10
CA LEU A 120 -1.30 28.65 -10.81
C LEU A 120 -0.64 30.01 -10.52
N ILE A 121 0.54 30.01 -9.89
CA ILE A 121 1.32 31.22 -9.66
C ILE A 121 1.84 31.78 -10.99
N ALA A 122 2.46 30.94 -11.83
CA ALA A 122 2.93 31.34 -13.16
C ALA A 122 1.79 31.84 -14.06
N ALA A 123 0.66 31.13 -14.13
CA ALA A 123 -0.51 31.54 -14.91
C ALA A 123 -1.10 32.89 -14.46
N ARG A 124 -1.06 33.20 -13.15
CA ARG A 124 -1.48 34.51 -12.61
C ARG A 124 -0.50 35.62 -12.97
N ALA A 125 0.80 35.36 -12.95
CA ALA A 125 1.82 36.31 -13.43
C ALA A 125 1.62 36.58 -14.94
N ASN A 126 1.49 35.55 -15.77
CA ASN A 126 1.22 35.68 -17.20
C ASN A 126 -0.05 36.53 -17.47
N MET A 127 -1.14 36.27 -16.75
CA MET A 127 -2.38 37.04 -16.86
C MET A 127 -2.18 38.52 -16.51
N LYS A 128 -1.49 38.83 -15.39
CA LYS A 128 -1.19 40.22 -14.99
C LYS A 128 -0.28 40.93 -15.99
N PHE A 129 0.72 40.23 -16.51
CA PHE A 129 1.62 40.77 -17.53
C PHE A 129 0.87 41.13 -18.81
N TYR A 130 -0.03 40.27 -19.29
CA TYR A 130 -0.90 40.59 -20.42
C TYR A 130 -1.90 41.70 -20.11
N GLN A 131 -2.39 41.81 -18.87
CA GLN A 131 -3.23 42.94 -18.47
C GLN A 131 -2.44 44.26 -18.55
N VAL A 132 -1.21 44.32 -18.04
CA VAL A 132 -0.34 45.51 -18.17
C VAL A 132 -0.13 45.90 -19.64
N LEU A 133 0.13 44.92 -20.54
CA LEU A 133 0.23 45.19 -21.97
C LEU A 133 -1.07 45.72 -22.59
N VAL A 134 -2.24 45.22 -22.17
CA VAL A 134 -3.55 45.71 -22.61
C VAL A 134 -3.82 47.13 -22.11
N ASP A 135 -3.55 47.42 -20.84
CA ASP A 135 -3.71 48.73 -20.21
C ASP A 135 -2.87 49.79 -20.93
N VAL A 136 -1.57 49.51 -21.13
CA VAL A 136 -0.61 50.39 -21.82
C VAL A 136 -1.04 50.66 -23.27
N ASN A 137 -1.51 49.65 -24.00
CA ASN A 137 -1.97 49.86 -25.38
C ASN A 137 -3.33 50.59 -25.44
N THR A 138 -4.23 50.35 -24.48
CA THR A 138 -5.46 51.13 -24.32
C THR A 138 -5.13 52.60 -24.07
N ALA A 139 -4.20 52.89 -23.16
CA ALA A 139 -3.75 54.25 -22.87
C ALA A 139 -3.15 54.96 -24.10
N ARG A 140 -2.36 54.25 -24.93
CA ARG A 140 -1.84 54.76 -26.21
C ARG A 140 -2.96 55.10 -27.21
N ILE A 141 -4.02 54.28 -27.26
CA ILE A 141 -5.20 54.53 -28.10
C ILE A 141 -5.97 55.76 -27.59
N GLU A 142 -6.20 55.87 -26.28
CA GLU A 142 -6.90 57.02 -25.69
C GLU A 142 -6.12 58.33 -25.88
N LEU A 143 -4.78 58.32 -25.74
CA LEU A 143 -3.94 59.49 -26.07
C LEU A 143 -4.03 59.86 -27.56
N PHE A 144 -4.05 58.88 -28.47
CA PHE A 144 -4.24 59.12 -29.90
C PHE A 144 -5.63 59.71 -30.23
N LEU A 145 -6.64 59.43 -29.39
CA LEU A 145 -7.98 60.02 -29.46
C LEU A 145 -8.10 61.35 -28.69
N GLU A 146 -6.98 61.93 -28.23
CA GLU A 146 -6.89 63.15 -27.41
C GLU A 146 -7.59 63.04 -26.03
N ASN A 147 -7.91 61.82 -25.58
CA ASN A 147 -8.61 61.53 -24.33
C ASN A 147 -7.62 61.23 -23.17
N ILE A 148 -7.07 62.29 -22.59
CA ILE A 148 -6.11 62.18 -21.46
C ILE A 148 -6.75 61.48 -20.24
N GLU A 149 -8.02 61.77 -19.93
CA GLU A 149 -8.73 61.16 -18.81
C GLU A 149 -8.91 59.64 -19.01
N GLY A 150 -9.25 59.22 -20.25
CA GLY A 150 -9.30 57.81 -20.63
C GLY A 150 -7.94 57.12 -20.52
N ALA A 151 -6.87 57.78 -20.95
CA ALA A 151 -5.52 57.24 -20.86
C ALA A 151 -5.05 57.06 -19.40
N GLN A 152 -5.37 58.01 -18.52
CA GLN A 152 -5.09 57.88 -17.08
C GLN A 152 -5.94 56.80 -16.42
N ALA A 153 -7.21 56.67 -16.81
CA ALA A 153 -8.09 55.61 -16.31
C ALA A 153 -7.63 54.21 -16.75
N ALA A 154 -7.13 54.07 -17.98
CA ALA A 154 -6.58 52.82 -18.49
C ALA A 154 -5.31 52.37 -17.73
N LEU A 155 -4.50 53.31 -17.23
CA LEU A 155 -3.27 53.03 -16.49
C LEU A 155 -3.47 52.91 -14.96
N ALA A 156 -4.70 53.04 -14.46
CA ALA A 156 -4.97 53.21 -13.03
C ALA A 156 -4.52 52.00 -12.19
N ASP A 157 -4.83 50.79 -12.64
CA ASP A 157 -4.50 49.53 -11.95
C ASP A 157 -3.16 48.94 -12.43
N THR A 158 -2.53 49.54 -13.45
CA THR A 158 -1.30 49.04 -14.09
C THR A 158 -0.09 49.13 -13.15
N GLN A 159 -0.07 50.11 -12.25
CA GLN A 159 0.96 50.25 -11.22
C GLN A 159 0.92 49.07 -10.25
N ASP A 160 -0.24 48.78 -9.66
CA ASP A 160 -0.46 47.65 -8.75
C ASP A 160 -0.16 46.31 -9.44
N ASN A 161 -0.54 46.17 -10.72
CA ASN A 161 -0.20 44.99 -11.51
C ASN A 161 1.31 44.82 -11.72
N LEU A 162 2.09 45.90 -11.89
CA LEU A 162 3.55 45.83 -11.97
C LEU A 162 4.22 45.55 -10.61
N GLU A 163 3.67 46.04 -9.52
CA GLU A 163 4.16 45.72 -8.16
C GLU A 163 3.94 44.23 -7.83
N ASP A 164 2.76 43.67 -8.17
CA ASP A 164 2.49 42.24 -8.05
C ASP A 164 3.36 41.37 -8.99
N LEU A 165 3.79 41.92 -10.13
CA LEU A 165 4.71 41.26 -11.06
C LEU A 165 6.18 41.36 -10.62
N GLN A 166 6.54 42.37 -9.81
CA GLN A 166 7.93 42.68 -9.45
C GLN A 166 8.78 41.46 -9.09
N PRO A 167 8.37 40.50 -8.22
CA PRO A 167 9.22 39.35 -7.88
C PRO A 167 9.54 38.44 -9.08
N PHE A 168 8.63 38.32 -10.05
CA PHE A 168 8.83 37.55 -11.28
C PHE A 168 9.74 38.27 -12.27
N ILE A 169 9.60 39.61 -12.35
CA ILE A 169 10.50 40.44 -13.16
C ILE A 169 11.91 40.43 -12.56
N GLU A 170 12.05 40.49 -11.23
CA GLU A 170 13.35 40.53 -10.54
C GLU A 170 14.17 39.24 -10.71
N GLU A 171 13.50 38.09 -10.88
CA GLU A 171 14.17 36.81 -11.17
C GLU A 171 14.85 36.78 -12.55
N VAL A 172 14.30 37.48 -13.54
CA VAL A 172 14.82 37.51 -14.92
C VAL A 172 15.64 38.76 -15.25
N ASP A 173 15.22 39.93 -14.76
CA ASP A 173 15.88 41.23 -14.92
C ASP A 173 15.54 42.19 -13.76
N ALA A 174 16.45 42.25 -12.78
CA ALA A 174 16.33 43.13 -11.61
C ALA A 174 16.40 44.64 -11.94
N ASP A 175 17.03 45.04 -13.05
CA ASP A 175 17.09 46.46 -13.45
C ASP A 175 15.76 46.90 -14.08
N LEU A 176 15.08 46.01 -14.84
CA LEU A 176 13.71 46.23 -15.30
C LEU A 176 12.71 46.23 -14.15
N ALA A 177 12.81 45.29 -13.19
CA ALA A 177 11.94 45.24 -12.01
C ALA A 177 11.93 46.57 -11.22
N LEU A 178 13.09 47.23 -11.10
CA LEU A 178 13.22 48.52 -10.41
C LEU A 178 12.88 49.74 -11.27
N SER A 179 12.93 49.63 -12.59
CA SER A 179 12.76 50.77 -13.51
C SER A 179 11.36 50.87 -14.12
N LEU A 180 10.68 49.75 -14.39
CA LEU A 180 9.34 49.75 -14.99
C LEU A 180 8.30 50.49 -14.13
N PRO A 181 8.14 50.23 -12.81
CA PRO A 181 7.13 50.93 -12.00
C PRO A 181 7.38 52.44 -11.91
N ARG A 182 8.66 52.86 -11.86
CA ARG A 182 9.05 54.29 -11.81
C ARG A 182 8.83 55.00 -13.14
N ARG A 183 9.05 54.29 -14.26
CA ARG A 183 8.80 54.85 -15.60
C ARG A 183 7.31 55.02 -15.84
N LEU A 184 6.49 54.05 -15.43
CA LEU A 184 5.03 54.19 -15.48
C LEU A 184 4.54 55.38 -14.65
N GLU A 185 4.99 55.53 -13.40
CA GLU A 185 4.67 56.68 -12.55
C GLU A 185 5.02 58.02 -13.23
N LEU A 186 6.24 58.13 -13.78
CA LEU A 186 6.68 59.32 -14.50
C LEU A 186 5.80 59.62 -15.73
N ILE A 187 5.45 58.60 -16.52
CA ILE A 187 4.54 58.70 -17.67
C ILE A 187 3.17 59.24 -17.22
N ILE A 188 2.53 58.57 -16.26
CA ILE A 188 1.19 58.93 -15.75
C ILE A 188 1.17 60.40 -15.26
N SER A 189 2.21 60.81 -14.53
CA SER A 189 2.37 62.19 -14.04
C SER A 189 2.61 63.21 -15.17
N GLY A 190 3.15 62.76 -16.31
CA GLY A 190 3.44 63.57 -17.49
C GLY A 190 2.27 63.78 -18.44
N LEU A 191 1.33 62.81 -18.53
CA LEU A 191 0.27 62.79 -19.55
C LEU A 191 -0.54 64.08 -19.68
N ALA A 192 -0.89 64.70 -18.54
CA ALA A 192 -1.68 65.93 -18.53
C ALA A 192 -0.90 67.20 -18.94
N ARG A 193 0.44 67.15 -18.97
CA ARG A 193 1.31 68.26 -19.35
C ARG A 193 1.80 68.16 -20.79
N ASP A 194 2.11 66.95 -21.24
CA ASP A 194 2.68 66.66 -22.55
C ASP A 194 2.25 65.27 -23.02
N PRO A 195 1.06 65.14 -23.65
CA PRO A 195 0.55 63.85 -24.12
C PRO A 195 1.31 63.31 -25.34
N GLU A 196 1.99 64.16 -26.11
CA GLU A 196 2.83 63.72 -27.25
C GLU A 196 4.06 62.96 -26.74
N THR A 197 4.77 63.52 -25.76
CA THR A 197 5.88 62.82 -25.08
C THR A 197 5.36 61.56 -24.36
N GLY A 198 4.22 61.64 -23.68
CA GLY A 198 3.61 60.49 -23.00
C GLY A 198 3.31 59.31 -23.93
N LEU A 199 2.88 59.56 -25.18
CA LEU A 199 2.64 58.52 -26.18
C LEU A 199 3.95 57.85 -26.63
N ILE A 200 5.03 58.61 -26.79
CA ILE A 200 6.37 58.10 -27.15
C ILE A 200 6.91 57.25 -25.99
N ASP A 201 6.81 57.74 -24.75
CA ASP A 201 7.29 57.02 -23.58
C ASP A 201 6.52 55.70 -23.36
N LEU A 202 5.19 55.68 -23.59
CA LEU A 202 4.39 54.45 -23.57
C LEU A 202 4.76 53.49 -24.71
N GLU A 203 5.16 53.96 -25.89
CA GLU A 203 5.67 53.09 -26.95
C GLU A 203 6.99 52.44 -26.56
N LEU A 204 7.93 53.20 -25.97
CA LEU A 204 9.18 52.65 -25.43
C LEU A 204 8.89 51.64 -24.32
N PHE A 205 8.03 51.99 -23.37
CA PHE A 205 7.57 51.11 -22.29
C PHE A 205 6.97 49.80 -22.82
N THR A 206 6.16 49.87 -23.89
CA THR A 206 5.61 48.67 -24.56
C THR A 206 6.72 47.78 -25.14
N LYS A 207 7.79 48.35 -25.70
CA LYS A 207 8.91 47.58 -26.25
C LYS A 207 9.66 46.83 -25.14
N ASP A 208 9.96 47.50 -24.05
CA ASP A 208 10.67 46.88 -22.91
C ASP A 208 9.83 45.75 -22.28
N LEU A 209 8.51 45.91 -22.22
CA LEU A 209 7.60 44.83 -21.82
C LEU A 209 7.63 43.65 -22.82
N LEU A 210 7.59 43.91 -24.13
CA LEU A 210 7.64 42.84 -25.14
C LEU A 210 9.00 42.14 -25.21
N GLU A 211 10.09 42.79 -24.81
CA GLU A 211 11.40 42.15 -24.62
C GLU A 211 11.43 41.23 -23.38
N LEU A 212 10.59 41.51 -22.39
CA LEU A 212 10.42 40.71 -21.17
C LEU A 212 9.47 39.50 -21.35
N GLU A 213 8.50 39.58 -22.26
CA GLU A 213 7.52 38.51 -22.55
C GLU A 213 8.16 37.09 -22.65
N PRO A 214 9.16 36.83 -23.51
CA PRO A 214 9.75 35.49 -23.66
C PRO A 214 10.62 35.02 -22.48
N LEU A 215 10.85 35.88 -21.49
CA LEU A 215 11.61 35.56 -20.27
C LEU A 215 10.69 35.26 -19.09
N LEU A 216 9.57 36.00 -18.99
CA LEU A 216 8.63 35.93 -17.87
C LEU A 216 7.45 34.99 -18.15
N VAL A 217 7.01 34.87 -19.42
CA VAL A 217 5.88 34.01 -19.80
C VAL A 217 6.39 32.60 -20.13
N VAL A 218 6.12 31.66 -19.23
CA VAL A 218 6.33 30.22 -19.45
C VAL A 218 5.10 29.62 -20.15
N GLU A 219 5.33 28.82 -21.21
CA GLU A 219 4.32 27.99 -21.91
C GLU A 219 4.04 26.65 -21.20
#